data_AF-A0A846PE60-F1
#
_entry.id   AF-A0A846PE60-F1
#
_cell.length_a   1.000
_cell.length_b   1.000
_cell.length_c   1.000
_cell.angle_alpha   90.00
_cell.angle_beta   90.00
_cell.angle_gamma   90.00
#
_symmetry.space_group_name_H-M   'P 1'
#
loop_
_entity.id
_entity.type
_entity.pdbx_description
1 polymer ?
#
loop_
_entity_poly.entity_id
_entity_poly.type
_entity_poly.pdbx_seq_one_letter_code
_entity_poly.pdbx_strand_id
1 'polypeptide(L)'
;MRLIKEANLTGELMRERLCQTRKSRYNKLLRKVVQTRRVDAGKFMRVVIFSWEFPPRIVGQLAEYVWELAVQLVKNEVEAYVVTYHDHLTGRNEEPEGVKTYRVTNPVKTHNGVFTWVLTLNQEVERAAAKIYYNTDRQVDLVDAHDWHFIPAAATLKKAFNIPFVYSVESLEDHRSQGANSVYNMSIKSIEWLGMYEAEKILVKSEWMRDEVIRIYRAPTDKIDVVLPQSATWFKDILKTYSSVAEAQ
;
A
#
# COMPACT_ATOMS: atom_id res chain seq x y z
N MET A 1 32.02 -61.24 -20.97
CA MET A 1 30.88 -60.45 -20.43
C MET A 1 31.17 -59.69 -19.12
N ARG A 2 32.11 -60.09 -18.25
CA ARG A 2 32.44 -59.34 -17.01
C ARG A 2 33.15 -57.98 -17.25
N LEU A 3 34.13 -57.94 -18.16
CA LEU A 3 34.93 -56.74 -18.44
C LEU A 3 34.14 -55.55 -19.05
N ILE A 4 33.07 -55.82 -19.80
CA ILE A 4 32.23 -54.76 -20.42
C ILE A 4 31.29 -54.11 -19.38
N LYS A 5 30.86 -54.85 -18.35
CA LYS A 5 30.04 -54.30 -17.26
C LYS A 5 30.82 -53.34 -16.36
N GLU A 6 32.10 -53.64 -16.09
CA GLU A 6 32.95 -52.78 -15.24
C GLU A 6 33.33 -51.46 -15.92
N ALA A 7 33.56 -51.47 -17.24
CA ALA A 7 33.81 -50.25 -18.03
C ALA A 7 32.59 -49.32 -18.10
N ASN A 8 31.38 -49.89 -18.15
CA ASN A 8 30.14 -49.10 -18.16
C ASN A 8 29.83 -48.49 -16.79
N LEU A 9 30.03 -49.23 -15.68
CA LEU A 9 29.86 -48.69 -14.33
C LEU A 9 30.84 -47.53 -14.04
N THR A 10 32.10 -47.65 -14.48
CA THR A 10 33.12 -46.60 -14.28
C THR A 10 32.82 -45.35 -15.11
N GLY A 11 32.31 -45.49 -16.33
CA GLY A 11 31.86 -44.37 -17.16
C GLY A 11 30.65 -43.62 -16.58
N GLU A 12 29.70 -44.33 -15.98
CA GLU A 12 28.49 -43.76 -15.38
C GLU A 12 28.80 -43.00 -14.08
N LEU A 13 29.62 -43.59 -13.20
CA LEU A 13 30.14 -42.93 -11.99
C LEU A 13 30.96 -41.68 -12.30
N MET A 14 31.73 -41.69 -13.39
CA MET A 14 32.51 -40.52 -13.82
C MET A 14 31.60 -39.39 -14.35
N ARG A 15 30.50 -39.72 -15.04
CA ARG A 15 29.49 -38.76 -15.50
C ARG A 15 28.70 -38.14 -14.33
N GLU A 16 28.34 -38.94 -13.32
CA GLU A 16 27.67 -38.44 -12.11
C GLU A 16 28.57 -37.48 -11.33
N ARG A 17 29.85 -37.82 -11.14
CA ARG A 17 30.82 -36.93 -10.48
C ARG A 17 31.03 -35.62 -11.26
N LEU A 18 31.09 -35.67 -12.59
CA LEU A 18 31.19 -34.47 -13.43
C LEU A 18 29.92 -33.60 -13.33
N CYS A 19 28.73 -34.20 -13.26
CA CYS A 19 27.46 -33.51 -13.09
C CYS A 19 27.34 -32.83 -11.71
N GLN A 20 27.72 -33.53 -10.64
CA GLN A 20 27.74 -32.98 -9.29
C GLN A 20 28.75 -31.83 -9.15
N THR A 21 29.94 -31.99 -9.75
CA THR A 21 30.96 -30.93 -9.75
C THR A 21 30.50 -29.70 -10.53
N ARG A 22 29.80 -29.88 -11.67
CA ARG A 22 29.20 -28.78 -12.45
C ARG A 22 28.08 -28.08 -11.69
N LYS A 23 27.16 -28.81 -11.04
CA LYS A 23 26.11 -28.24 -10.17
C LYS A 23 26.70 -27.45 -9.00
N SER A 24 27.74 -27.97 -8.34
CA SER A 24 28.43 -27.29 -7.25
C SER A 24 29.10 -25.99 -7.73
N ARG A 25 29.77 -26.03 -8.88
CA ARG A 25 30.41 -24.85 -9.48
C ARG A 25 29.38 -23.80 -9.92
N TYR A 26 28.26 -24.23 -10.52
CA TYR A 26 27.14 -23.37 -10.90
C TYR A 26 26.47 -22.73 -9.68
N ASN A 27 26.21 -23.48 -8.61
CA ASN A 27 25.66 -22.95 -7.37
C ASN A 27 26.64 -21.99 -6.66
N LYS A 28 27.95 -22.25 -6.75
CA LYS A 28 28.99 -21.35 -6.22
C LYS A 28 29.12 -20.08 -7.05
N LEU A 29 28.94 -20.16 -8.37
CA LEU A 29 28.85 -19.01 -9.27
C LEU A 29 27.57 -18.20 -9.04
N LEU A 30 26.41 -18.84 -8.87
CA LEU A 30 25.17 -18.18 -8.49
C LEU A 30 25.30 -17.48 -7.13
N ARG A 31 25.88 -18.14 -6.13
CA ARG A 31 26.14 -17.50 -4.82
C ARG A 31 27.10 -16.32 -4.96
N LYS A 32 28.13 -16.43 -5.79
CA LYS A 32 29.04 -15.30 -6.09
C LYS A 32 28.29 -14.18 -6.82
N VAL A 33 27.52 -14.45 -7.86
CA VAL A 33 26.74 -13.44 -8.61
C VAL A 33 25.68 -12.77 -7.72
N VAL A 34 25.06 -13.53 -6.81
CA VAL A 34 24.12 -12.99 -5.80
C VAL A 34 24.85 -12.18 -4.72
N GLN A 35 26.06 -12.57 -4.31
CA GLN A 35 26.85 -11.82 -3.33
C GLN A 35 27.53 -10.57 -3.92
N THR A 36 27.93 -10.58 -5.19
CA THR A 36 28.54 -9.42 -5.87
C THR A 36 27.50 -8.38 -6.33
N ARG A 37 26.20 -8.64 -6.12
CA ARG A 37 25.12 -7.66 -6.29
C ARG A 37 24.49 -7.19 -4.96
N ARG A 38 25.23 -7.28 -3.85
CA ARG A 38 25.01 -6.32 -2.76
C ARG A 38 25.75 -5.03 -3.13
N VAL A 39 25.22 -4.34 -4.14
CA VAL A 39 25.28 -2.89 -4.13
C VAL A 39 24.47 -2.50 -2.90
N ASP A 40 25.01 -1.64 -2.03
CA ASP A 40 24.23 -1.06 -0.93
C ASP A 40 22.98 -0.42 -1.55
N ALA A 41 21.88 -1.16 -1.55
CA ALA A 41 20.60 -0.66 -2.02
C ALA A 41 20.22 0.38 -0.99
N GLY A 42 20.37 1.66 -1.35
CA GLY A 42 19.73 2.74 -0.61
C GLY A 42 18.31 2.31 -0.30
N LYS A 43 17.89 2.41 0.97
CA LYS A 43 16.55 2.01 1.41
C LYS A 43 15.53 2.75 0.54
N PHE A 44 14.91 2.07 -0.41
CA PHE A 44 13.84 2.64 -1.21
C PHE A 44 12.61 2.76 -0.31
N MET A 45 11.97 3.94 -0.29
CA MET A 45 10.73 4.15 0.44
C MET A 45 9.64 3.29 -0.18
N ARG A 46 8.90 2.55 0.65
CA ARG A 46 7.77 1.70 0.24
C ARG A 46 6.47 2.20 0.83
N VAL A 47 5.54 2.56 -0.05
CA VAL A 47 4.24 3.15 0.31
C VAL A 47 3.13 2.21 -0.12
N VAL A 48 2.16 1.99 0.77
CA VAL A 48 0.89 1.32 0.44
C VAL A 48 -0.23 2.33 0.46
N ILE A 49 -0.82 2.60 -0.70
CA ILE A 49 -1.95 3.50 -0.86
C ILE A 49 -3.25 2.72 -0.72
N PHE A 50 -4.14 3.19 0.14
CA PHE A 50 -5.50 2.69 0.28
C PHE A 50 -6.47 3.65 -0.39
N SER A 51 -7.17 3.17 -1.42
CA SER A 51 -8.19 3.95 -2.10
C SER A 51 -9.33 3.06 -2.59
N TRP A 52 -10.57 3.46 -2.35
CA TRP A 52 -11.74 2.73 -2.84
C TRP A 52 -11.99 2.95 -4.36
N GLU A 53 -11.30 3.93 -4.95
CA GLU A 53 -11.31 4.23 -6.38
C GLU A 53 -9.92 4.12 -6.98
N PHE A 54 -9.83 3.40 -8.09
CA PHE A 54 -8.63 3.32 -8.91
C PHE A 54 -9.00 2.71 -10.26
N PRO A 55 -8.50 3.22 -11.40
CA PRO A 55 -8.82 2.67 -12.72
C PRO A 55 -8.64 1.13 -12.77
N PRO A 56 -9.57 0.39 -13.41
CA PRO A 56 -10.67 0.87 -14.24
C PRO A 56 -11.93 1.29 -13.45
N ARG A 57 -11.94 1.17 -12.11
CA ARG A 57 -13.07 1.62 -11.29
C ARG A 57 -12.93 3.12 -11.03
N ILE A 58 -13.76 3.91 -11.72
CA ILE A 58 -13.82 5.36 -11.58
C ILE A 58 -15.22 5.72 -11.10
N VAL A 59 -15.33 6.34 -9.92
CA VAL A 59 -16.60 6.84 -9.39
C VAL A 59 -16.62 8.37 -9.36
N GLY A 60 -15.48 8.98 -9.07
CA GLY A 60 -15.23 10.40 -9.10
C GLY A 60 -13.76 10.73 -9.37
N GLN A 61 -13.33 11.89 -8.91
CA GLN A 61 -11.99 12.44 -9.20
C GLN A 61 -10.88 11.75 -8.40
N LEU A 62 -11.22 10.99 -7.36
CA LEU A 62 -10.23 10.27 -6.54
C LEU A 62 -9.46 9.24 -7.37
N ALA A 63 -10.13 8.55 -8.30
CA ALA A 63 -9.48 7.55 -9.16
C ALA A 63 -8.31 8.15 -9.96
N GLU A 64 -8.52 9.31 -10.57
CA GLU A 64 -7.51 10.02 -11.37
C GLU A 64 -6.39 10.56 -10.48
N TYR A 65 -6.74 11.14 -9.33
CA TYR A 65 -5.75 11.65 -8.37
C TYR A 65 -4.82 10.54 -7.85
N VAL A 66 -5.37 9.39 -7.44
CA VAL A 66 -4.57 8.27 -6.93
C VAL A 66 -3.73 7.62 -8.04
N TRP A 67 -4.26 7.57 -9.26
CA TRP A 67 -3.48 7.16 -10.43
C TRP A 67 -2.26 8.06 -10.63
N GLU A 68 -2.47 9.38 -10.71
CA GLU A 68 -1.39 10.35 -10.90
C GLU A 68 -0.36 10.27 -9.77
N LEU A 69 -0.82 10.23 -8.52
CA LEU A 69 0.04 10.09 -7.35
C LEU A 69 0.90 8.82 -7.42
N ALA A 70 0.29 7.66 -7.69
CA ALA A 70 1.01 6.39 -7.77
C ALA A 70 2.07 6.40 -8.88
N VAL A 71 1.76 6.98 -10.05
CA VAL A 71 2.72 7.14 -11.16
C VAL A 71 3.88 8.06 -10.75
N GLN A 72 3.60 9.19 -10.10
CA GLN A 72 4.65 10.11 -9.66
C GLN A 72 5.56 9.48 -8.60
N LEU A 73 5.01 8.68 -7.68
CA LEU A 73 5.81 7.94 -6.70
C LEU A 73 6.78 6.97 -7.39
N VAL A 74 6.29 6.17 -8.34
CA VAL A 74 7.14 5.24 -9.10
C VAL A 74 8.24 5.98 -9.88
N LYS A 75 7.91 7.11 -10.51
CA LYS A 75 8.88 7.95 -11.25
C LYS A 75 9.98 8.55 -10.36
N ASN A 76 9.74 8.65 -9.05
CA ASN A 76 10.69 9.17 -8.07
C ASN A 76 11.25 8.06 -7.17
N GLU A 77 11.34 6.84 -7.72
CA GLU A 77 11.98 5.68 -7.08
C GLU A 77 11.34 5.26 -5.74
N VAL A 78 10.07 5.62 -5.52
CA VAL A 78 9.26 5.11 -4.41
C VAL A 78 8.53 3.86 -4.87
N GLU A 79 8.65 2.77 -4.11
CA GLU A 79 7.93 1.54 -4.41
C GLU A 79 6.47 1.65 -3.90
N ALA A 80 5.57 1.99 -4.81
CA ALA A 80 4.16 2.19 -4.51
C ALA A 80 3.31 0.94 -4.80
N TYR A 81 2.42 0.61 -3.85
CA TYR A 81 1.36 -0.38 -4.01
C TYR A 81 0.01 0.27 -3.76
N VAL A 82 -0.98 0.06 -4.64
CA VAL A 82 -2.35 0.53 -4.43
C VAL A 82 -3.24 -0.65 -4.06
N VAL A 83 -3.77 -0.67 -2.84
CA VAL A 83 -4.83 -1.60 -2.43
C VAL A 83 -6.18 -0.94 -2.68
N THR A 84 -7.01 -1.56 -3.52
CA THR A 84 -8.25 -0.94 -4.00
C THR A 84 -9.39 -1.94 -4.21
N TYR A 85 -10.62 -1.43 -4.29
CA TYR A 85 -11.81 -2.25 -4.49
C TYR A 85 -12.12 -2.44 -5.98
N HIS A 86 -12.53 -3.66 -6.34
CA HIS A 86 -13.18 -3.91 -7.62
C HIS A 86 -14.13 -5.11 -7.52
N ASP A 87 -15.25 -5.06 -8.25
CA ASP A 87 -16.30 -6.09 -8.21
C ASP A 87 -15.78 -7.47 -8.65
N HIS A 88 -15.03 -7.52 -9.76
CA HIS A 88 -14.54 -8.76 -10.38
C HIS A 88 -13.02 -8.91 -10.48
N LEU A 89 -12.28 -7.84 -10.77
CA LEU A 89 -10.82 -7.89 -10.86
C LEU A 89 -10.26 -8.02 -9.45
N THR A 90 -9.53 -9.12 -9.17
CA THR A 90 -8.97 -9.37 -7.84
C THR A 90 -7.52 -9.82 -7.94
N GLY A 91 -6.77 -9.67 -6.84
CA GLY A 91 -5.36 -10.07 -6.77
C GLY A 91 -4.38 -8.99 -7.22
N ARG A 92 -3.12 -9.39 -7.36
CA ARG A 92 -2.02 -8.49 -7.73
C ARG A 92 -2.03 -8.26 -9.24
N ASN A 93 -1.91 -7.01 -9.66
CA ASN A 93 -1.68 -6.65 -11.06
C ASN A 93 -0.50 -5.67 -11.16
N GLU A 94 0.11 -5.63 -12.34
CA GLU A 94 1.06 -4.59 -12.72
C GLU A 94 0.37 -3.72 -13.76
N GLU A 95 0.19 -2.46 -13.41
CA GLU A 95 -0.45 -1.46 -14.24
C GLU A 95 0.58 -0.79 -15.16
N PRO A 96 0.14 -0.01 -16.16
CA PRO A 96 1.03 0.89 -16.88
C PRO A 96 1.85 1.78 -15.94
N GLU A 97 2.99 2.28 -16.42
CA GLU A 97 3.92 3.13 -15.66
C GLU A 97 4.53 2.47 -14.41
N GLY A 98 4.37 1.14 -14.24
CA GLY A 98 5.01 0.38 -13.16
C GLY A 98 4.25 0.40 -11.82
N VAL A 99 3.02 0.94 -11.79
CA VAL A 99 2.19 0.94 -10.58
C VAL A 99 1.74 -0.48 -10.25
N LYS A 100 1.91 -0.91 -9.00
CA LYS A 100 1.47 -2.23 -8.53
C LYS A 100 0.15 -2.10 -7.81
N THR A 101 -0.85 -2.89 -8.20
CA THR A 101 -2.16 -2.87 -7.55
C THR A 101 -2.46 -4.20 -6.88
N TYR A 102 -3.24 -4.15 -5.81
CA TYR A 102 -3.91 -5.29 -5.19
C TYR A 102 -5.39 -4.99 -5.12
N ARG A 103 -6.16 -5.62 -6.01
CA ARG A 103 -7.61 -5.46 -6.02
C ARG A 103 -8.28 -6.48 -5.12
N VAL A 104 -9.24 -6.00 -4.33
CA VAL A 104 -10.04 -6.79 -3.42
C VAL A 104 -11.51 -6.67 -3.77
N THR A 105 -12.26 -7.73 -3.46
CA THR A 105 -13.72 -7.77 -3.60
C THR A 105 -14.33 -7.99 -2.22
N ASN A 106 -15.56 -7.52 -2.00
CA ASN A 106 -16.24 -7.74 -0.73
C ASN A 106 -16.76 -9.19 -0.68
N PRO A 107 -16.36 -10.00 0.31
CA PRO A 107 -16.85 -11.38 0.44
C PRO A 107 -18.32 -11.42 0.87
N VAL A 108 -18.77 -10.41 1.62
CA VAL A 108 -20.18 -10.22 1.95
C VAL A 108 -20.85 -9.50 0.77
N LYS A 109 -22.01 -9.97 0.33
CA LYS A 109 -22.73 -9.42 -0.84
C LYS A 109 -23.93 -8.56 -0.47
N THR A 110 -24.45 -8.70 0.75
CA THR A 110 -25.65 -7.98 1.23
C THR A 110 -25.26 -7.12 2.42
N HIS A 111 -25.64 -5.85 2.38
CA HIS A 111 -25.19 -4.83 3.34
C HIS A 111 -26.35 -3.92 3.73
N ASN A 112 -26.31 -3.43 4.98
CA ASN A 112 -27.18 -2.36 5.45
C ASN A 112 -26.51 -1.01 5.17
N GLY A 113 -26.39 -0.65 3.89
CA GLY A 113 -25.73 0.57 3.42
C GLY A 113 -24.20 0.50 3.34
N VAL A 114 -23.59 1.57 2.80
CA VAL A 114 -22.14 1.62 2.52
C VAL A 114 -21.28 1.48 3.77
N PHE A 115 -21.75 1.92 4.94
CA PHE A 115 -21.03 1.72 6.19
C PHE A 115 -20.72 0.24 6.46
N THR A 116 -21.73 -0.63 6.42
CA THR A 116 -21.50 -2.07 6.63
C THR A 116 -20.73 -2.72 5.48
N TRP A 117 -20.88 -2.22 4.25
CA TRP A 117 -20.06 -2.65 3.12
C TRP A 117 -18.58 -2.33 3.34
N VAL A 118 -18.27 -1.12 3.81
CA VAL A 118 -16.91 -0.69 4.15
C VAL A 118 -16.32 -1.59 5.22
N LEU A 119 -17.04 -1.84 6.32
CA LEU A 119 -16.53 -2.64 7.43
C LEU A 119 -16.20 -4.07 7.02
N THR A 120 -17.04 -4.72 6.21
CA THR A 120 -16.76 -6.08 5.74
C THR A 120 -15.65 -6.11 4.68
N LEU A 121 -15.46 -5.02 3.92
CA LEU A 121 -14.39 -4.91 2.94
C LEU A 121 -13.01 -4.67 3.59
N ASN A 122 -12.94 -3.97 4.72
CA ASN A 122 -11.68 -3.65 5.40
C ASN A 122 -10.84 -4.91 5.70
N GLN A 123 -11.48 -6.04 6.01
CA GLN A 123 -10.79 -7.32 6.24
C GLN A 123 -9.96 -7.78 5.02
N GLU A 124 -10.48 -7.56 3.81
CA GLU A 124 -9.76 -7.91 2.59
C GLU A 124 -8.66 -6.89 2.26
N VAL A 125 -8.86 -5.61 2.59
CA VAL A 125 -7.82 -4.58 2.49
C VAL A 125 -6.65 -4.91 3.43
N GLU A 126 -6.94 -5.24 4.70
CA GLU A 126 -5.96 -5.71 5.68
C GLU A 126 -5.21 -6.94 5.17
N ARG A 127 -5.92 -7.94 4.64
CA ARG A 127 -5.33 -9.16 4.07
C ARG A 127 -4.38 -8.84 2.91
N ALA A 128 -4.78 -7.96 2.00
CA ALA A 128 -3.96 -7.55 0.87
C ALA A 128 -2.71 -6.79 1.30
N ALA A 129 -2.85 -5.84 2.24
CA ALA A 129 -1.75 -5.08 2.80
C ALA A 129 -0.76 -5.96 3.58
N ALA A 130 -1.26 -6.89 4.40
CA ALA A 130 -0.43 -7.87 5.10
C ALA A 130 0.35 -8.75 4.11
N LYS A 131 -0.28 -9.15 2.98
CA LYS A 131 0.43 -9.87 1.93
C LYS A 131 1.54 -9.05 1.29
N ILE A 132 1.33 -7.74 1.06
CA ILE A 132 2.39 -6.83 0.60
C ILE A 132 3.51 -6.79 1.63
N TYR A 133 3.20 -6.55 2.90
CA TYR A 133 4.16 -6.48 3.99
C TYR A 133 5.05 -7.73 4.07
N TYR A 134 4.47 -8.93 4.05
CA TYR A 134 5.27 -10.17 4.10
C TYR A 134 6.08 -10.43 2.82
N ASN A 135 5.55 -10.08 1.64
CA ASN A 135 6.26 -10.27 0.37
C ASN A 135 7.38 -9.27 0.14
N THR A 136 7.44 -8.22 0.97
CA THR A 136 8.42 -7.14 0.89
C THR A 136 9.42 -7.21 2.06
N ASP A 137 9.62 -8.42 2.60
CA ASP A 137 10.48 -8.69 3.75
C ASP A 137 10.17 -7.78 4.96
N ARG A 138 8.88 -7.48 5.16
CA ARG A 138 8.36 -6.65 6.26
C ARG A 138 8.81 -5.20 6.23
N GLN A 139 9.12 -4.68 5.05
CA GLN A 139 9.58 -3.31 4.88
C GLN A 139 8.47 -2.48 4.23
N VAL A 140 7.50 -2.00 5.00
CA VAL A 140 6.54 -0.99 4.51
C VAL A 140 6.73 0.24 5.38
N ASP A 141 7.10 1.36 4.76
CA ASP A 141 7.47 2.57 5.50
C ASP A 141 6.24 3.37 5.92
N LEU A 142 5.17 3.39 5.11
CA LEU A 142 3.89 3.99 5.49
C LEU A 142 2.72 3.49 4.66
N VAL A 143 1.52 3.72 5.20
CA VAL A 143 0.25 3.67 4.46
C VAL A 143 -0.24 5.10 4.16
N ASP A 144 -0.70 5.37 2.95
CA ASP A 144 -1.50 6.58 2.66
C ASP A 144 -2.97 6.17 2.47
N ALA A 145 -3.82 6.55 3.41
CA ALA A 145 -5.23 6.22 3.38
C ALA A 145 -6.06 7.39 2.83
N HIS A 146 -6.70 7.17 1.67
CA HIS A 146 -7.60 8.16 1.07
C HIS A 146 -9.03 7.98 1.54
N ASP A 147 -9.55 9.04 2.17
CA ASP A 147 -10.89 9.12 2.74
C ASP A 147 -11.17 8.07 3.85
N TRP A 148 -12.33 8.16 4.48
CA TRP A 148 -12.66 7.40 5.70
C TRP A 148 -12.75 5.89 5.50
N HIS A 149 -12.99 5.42 4.26
CA HIS A 149 -13.35 4.04 3.94
C HIS A 149 -12.35 3.01 4.51
N PHE A 150 -11.05 3.26 4.41
CA PHE A 150 -10.02 2.28 4.79
C PHE A 150 -9.19 2.69 6.01
N ILE A 151 -9.68 3.68 6.76
CA ILE A 151 -9.09 4.07 8.05
C ILE A 151 -9.08 2.93 9.07
N PRO A 152 -10.13 2.10 9.21
CA PRO A 152 -10.07 0.96 10.13
C PRO A 152 -8.90 0.03 9.81
N ALA A 153 -8.70 -0.33 8.54
CA ALA A 153 -7.58 -1.16 8.10
C ALA A 153 -6.22 -0.50 8.39
N ALA A 154 -6.07 0.80 8.09
CA ALA A 154 -4.83 1.53 8.36
C ALA A 154 -4.48 1.55 9.87
N ALA A 155 -5.47 1.83 10.72
CA ALA A 155 -5.30 1.82 12.17
C ALA A 155 -4.97 0.41 12.70
N THR A 156 -5.59 -0.65 12.16
CA THR A 156 -5.25 -2.05 12.48
C THR A 156 -3.79 -2.34 12.13
N LEU A 157 -3.34 -1.99 10.93
CA LEU A 157 -1.98 -2.25 10.47
C LEU A 157 -0.93 -1.46 11.24
N LYS A 158 -1.25 -0.22 11.65
CA LYS A 158 -0.42 0.55 12.56
C LYS A 158 -0.18 -0.20 13.87
N LYS A 159 -1.23 -0.74 14.49
CA LYS A 159 -1.13 -1.46 15.76
C LYS A 159 -0.48 -2.84 15.61
N ALA A 160 -0.74 -3.53 14.50
CA ALA A 160 -0.28 -4.89 14.28
C ALA A 160 1.17 -4.96 13.81
N PHE A 161 1.60 -4.03 12.95
CA PHE A 161 2.89 -4.06 12.26
C PHE A 161 3.76 -2.83 12.52
N ASN A 162 3.31 -1.89 13.34
CA ASN A 162 3.98 -0.59 13.53
C ASN A 162 4.19 0.16 12.20
N ILE A 163 3.26 0.02 11.24
CA ILE A 163 3.32 0.79 9.99
C ILE A 163 2.55 2.10 10.22
N PRO A 164 3.20 3.27 10.17
CA PRO A 164 2.52 4.53 10.37
C PRO A 164 1.64 4.84 9.16
N PHE A 165 0.70 5.75 9.30
CA PHE A 165 -0.11 6.14 8.15
C PHE A 165 -0.38 7.64 8.09
N VAL A 166 -0.54 8.11 6.86
CA VAL A 166 -1.05 9.41 6.49
C VAL A 166 -2.54 9.26 6.19
N TYR A 167 -3.35 10.21 6.65
CA TYR A 167 -4.76 10.31 6.29
C TYR A 167 -4.98 11.43 5.29
N SER A 168 -5.21 11.08 4.03
CA SER A 168 -5.58 12.01 2.97
C SER A 168 -7.10 12.23 2.95
N VAL A 169 -7.52 13.40 3.44
CA VAL A 169 -8.95 13.75 3.59
C VAL A 169 -9.47 14.34 2.28
N GLU A 170 -10.38 13.61 1.65
CA GLU A 170 -11.04 14.02 0.40
C GLU A 170 -12.34 14.79 0.67
N SER A 171 -13.11 14.34 1.66
CA SER A 171 -14.35 14.99 2.08
C SER A 171 -14.71 14.60 3.52
N LEU A 172 -15.60 15.37 4.15
CA LEU A 172 -16.09 15.08 5.50
C LEU A 172 -17.59 14.74 5.48
N GLU A 173 -18.02 13.86 6.38
CA GLU A 173 -19.42 13.46 6.49
C GLU A 173 -20.33 14.65 6.80
N ASP A 174 -19.84 15.61 7.59
CA ASP A 174 -20.55 16.85 7.91
C ASP A 174 -20.84 17.71 6.65
N HIS A 175 -20.03 17.57 5.60
CA HIS A 175 -20.24 18.29 4.34
C HIS A 175 -21.11 17.50 3.37
N ARG A 176 -20.95 16.17 3.34
CA ARG A 176 -21.77 15.28 2.50
C ARG A 176 -23.22 15.19 3.00
N SER A 177 -23.41 15.24 4.32
CA SER A 177 -24.69 15.04 4.98
C SER A 177 -24.92 16.13 6.06
N GLN A 178 -25.03 17.39 5.62
CA GLN A 178 -25.15 18.54 6.52
C GLN A 178 -26.30 18.39 7.52
N GLY A 179 -25.99 18.51 8.81
CA GLY A 179 -26.96 18.40 9.91
C GLY A 179 -27.42 16.97 10.21
N ALA A 180 -26.93 15.95 9.49
CA ALA A 180 -27.32 14.57 9.72
C ALA A 180 -26.66 14.00 10.98
N ASN A 181 -27.49 13.49 11.89
CA ASN A 181 -27.08 12.94 13.19
C ASN A 181 -27.69 11.55 13.45
N SER A 182 -28.00 10.81 12.39
CA SER A 182 -28.40 9.40 12.56
C SER A 182 -27.22 8.56 13.05
N VAL A 183 -27.49 7.39 13.64
CA VAL A 183 -26.43 6.44 14.05
C VAL A 183 -25.51 6.10 12.87
N TYR A 184 -26.06 6.03 11.65
CA TYR A 184 -25.29 5.81 10.44
C TYR A 184 -24.28 6.94 10.19
N ASN A 185 -24.70 8.22 10.20
CA ASN A 185 -23.79 9.35 9.95
C ASN A 185 -22.76 9.49 11.09
N MET A 186 -23.20 9.33 12.35
CA MET A 186 -22.31 9.36 13.51
C MET A 186 -21.26 8.25 13.46
N SER A 187 -21.59 7.09 12.89
CA SER A 187 -20.63 6.00 12.73
C SER A 187 -19.53 6.33 11.70
N ILE A 188 -19.88 7.01 10.59
CA ILE A 188 -18.89 7.50 9.62
C ILE A 188 -18.02 8.58 10.25
N LYS A 189 -18.63 9.57 10.94
CA LYS A 189 -17.88 10.61 11.68
C LYS A 189 -16.93 10.03 12.72
N SER A 190 -17.32 8.92 13.36
CA SER A 190 -16.44 8.21 14.30
C SER A 190 -15.22 7.59 13.62
N ILE A 191 -15.36 7.07 12.39
CA ILE A 191 -14.22 6.60 11.59
C ILE A 191 -13.34 7.76 11.13
N GLU A 192 -13.94 8.87 10.66
CA GLU A 192 -13.19 10.09 10.31
C GLU A 192 -12.38 10.58 11.53
N TRP A 193 -13.00 10.66 12.71
CA TRP A 193 -12.34 11.00 13.96
C TRP A 193 -11.19 10.04 14.28
N LEU A 194 -11.40 8.73 14.18
CA LEU A 194 -10.33 7.74 14.38
C LEU A 194 -9.12 8.03 13.49
N GLY A 195 -9.36 8.35 12.22
CA GLY A 195 -8.32 8.71 11.27
C GLY A 195 -7.53 9.94 11.70
N MET A 196 -8.22 11.01 12.12
CA MET A 196 -7.56 12.26 12.55
C MET A 196 -6.61 12.06 13.73
N TYR A 197 -6.92 11.15 14.65
CA TYR A 197 -6.13 10.96 15.87
C TYR A 197 -5.06 9.88 15.71
N GLU A 198 -5.34 8.80 14.98
CA GLU A 198 -4.40 7.69 14.77
C GLU A 198 -3.39 7.96 13.66
N ALA A 199 -3.68 8.82 12.68
CA ALA A 199 -2.71 9.17 11.64
C ALA A 199 -1.52 9.95 12.21
N GLU A 200 -0.33 9.76 11.62
CA GLU A 200 0.83 10.59 11.95
C GLU A 200 0.71 11.99 11.34
N LYS A 201 0.18 12.04 10.11
CA LYS A 201 -0.09 13.27 9.37
C LYS A 201 -1.45 13.19 8.67
N ILE A 202 -2.09 14.34 8.53
CA ILE A 202 -3.36 14.53 7.84
C ILE A 202 -3.08 15.43 6.64
N LEU A 203 -3.41 14.97 5.44
CA LEU A 203 -3.30 15.75 4.21
C LEU A 203 -4.68 16.30 3.84
N VAL A 204 -4.74 17.61 3.59
CA VAL A 204 -5.93 18.29 3.08
C VAL A 204 -5.59 19.13 1.85
N LYS A 205 -6.58 19.32 0.97
CA LYS A 205 -6.38 19.97 -0.33
C LYS A 205 -6.60 21.48 -0.34
N SER A 206 -6.98 22.06 0.80
CA SER A 206 -7.21 23.50 0.93
C SER A 206 -7.11 23.96 2.39
N GLU A 207 -6.83 25.24 2.56
CA GLU A 207 -6.89 25.91 3.86
C GLU A 207 -8.29 25.82 4.48
N TRP A 208 -9.33 25.92 3.65
CA TRP A 208 -10.69 25.75 4.10
C TRP A 208 -10.93 24.35 4.70
N MET A 209 -10.45 23.29 4.03
CA MET A 209 -10.60 21.93 4.56
C MET A 209 -9.78 21.72 5.83
N ARG A 210 -8.59 22.33 5.94
CA ARG A 210 -7.81 22.35 7.20
C ARG A 210 -8.65 22.91 8.34
N ASP A 211 -9.23 24.08 8.14
CA ASP A 211 -10.00 24.78 9.16
C ASP A 211 -11.26 23.99 9.54
N GLU A 212 -11.90 23.31 8.58
CA GLU A 212 -13.05 22.43 8.82
C GLU A 212 -12.67 21.19 9.63
N VAL A 213 -11.55 20.53 9.32
CA VAL A 213 -11.03 19.39 10.10
C VAL A 213 -10.75 19.82 11.55
N ILE A 214 -10.14 20.99 11.77
CA ILE A 214 -9.90 21.54 13.11
C ILE A 214 -11.22 21.87 13.81
N ARG A 215 -12.17 22.49 13.09
CA ARG A 215 -13.45 22.92 13.65
C ARG A 215 -14.32 21.75 14.09
N ILE A 216 -14.43 20.72 13.25
CA ILE A 216 -15.33 19.58 13.44
C ILE A 216 -14.69 18.54 14.38
N TYR A 217 -13.45 18.14 14.12
CA TYR A 217 -12.81 17.01 14.79
C TYR A 217 -11.82 17.41 15.90
N ARG A 218 -11.51 18.70 16.03
CA ARG A 218 -10.47 19.19 16.96
C ARG A 218 -9.12 18.52 16.73
N ALA A 219 -8.83 18.17 15.47
CA ALA A 219 -7.59 17.52 15.11
C ALA A 219 -6.38 18.40 15.50
N PRO A 220 -5.27 17.81 15.99
CA PRO A 220 -4.06 18.56 16.30
C PRO A 220 -3.52 19.26 15.06
N THR A 221 -3.32 20.57 15.14
CA THR A 221 -2.93 21.41 13.99
C THR A 221 -1.56 21.05 13.42
N ASP A 222 -0.64 20.57 14.27
CA ASP A 222 0.70 20.12 13.90
C ASP A 222 0.70 18.86 13.02
N LYS A 223 -0.40 18.10 13.04
CA LYS A 223 -0.59 16.94 12.17
C LYS A 223 -1.09 17.31 10.77
N ILE A 224 -1.66 18.50 10.57
CA ILE A 224 -2.35 18.82 9.32
C ILE A 224 -1.43 19.58 8.37
N ASP A 225 -1.13 18.98 7.21
CA ASP A 225 -0.41 19.61 6.13
C ASP A 225 -1.37 19.91 4.96
N VAL A 226 -1.33 21.14 4.45
CA VAL A 226 -2.14 21.56 3.30
C VAL A 226 -1.33 21.35 2.03
N VAL A 227 -1.80 20.49 1.15
CA VAL A 227 -1.15 20.17 -0.13
C VAL A 227 -2.14 20.46 -1.27
N LEU A 228 -1.92 21.59 -1.94
CA LEU A 228 -2.80 22.07 -3.01
C LEU A 228 -2.63 21.18 -4.25
N PRO A 229 -3.69 20.51 -4.73
CA PRO A 229 -3.64 19.76 -5.99
C PRO A 229 -3.21 20.66 -7.14
N GLN A 230 -2.49 20.09 -8.11
CA GLN A 230 -2.05 20.77 -9.34
C GLN A 230 -1.11 21.97 -9.12
N SER A 231 -0.70 22.27 -7.87
CA SER A 231 0.39 23.21 -7.62
C SER A 231 1.70 22.65 -8.14
N ALA A 232 2.62 23.53 -8.56
CA ALA A 232 3.94 23.10 -9.05
C ALA A 232 4.75 22.32 -8.00
N THR A 233 4.41 22.44 -6.72
CA THR A 233 5.06 21.75 -5.60
C THR A 233 4.25 20.58 -5.05
N TRP A 234 3.03 20.33 -5.54
CA TRP A 234 2.08 19.34 -5.01
C TRP A 234 2.74 18.01 -4.64
N PHE A 235 3.41 17.39 -5.61
CA PHE A 235 4.05 16.09 -5.39
C PHE A 235 5.26 16.17 -4.45
N LYS A 236 6.04 17.25 -4.52
CA LYS A 236 7.19 17.48 -3.63
C LYS A 236 6.72 17.62 -2.17
N ASP A 237 5.59 18.28 -1.96
CA ASP A 237 5.00 18.49 -0.64
C ASP A 237 4.47 17.16 -0.07
N ILE A 238 3.82 16.32 -0.90
CA ILE A 238 3.44 14.95 -0.51
C ILE A 238 4.67 14.12 -0.11
N LEU A 239 5.71 14.10 -0.95
CA LEU A 239 6.93 13.35 -0.66
C LEU A 239 7.58 13.82 0.64
N LYS A 240 7.60 15.13 0.90
CA LYS A 240 8.11 15.67 2.16
C LYS A 240 7.33 15.15 3.36
N THR A 241 6.00 15.12 3.29
CA THR A 241 5.17 14.56 4.36
C THR A 241 5.46 13.07 4.54
N TYR A 242 5.51 12.30 3.45
CA TYR A 242 5.82 10.87 3.49
C TYR A 242 7.17 10.57 4.13
N SER A 243 8.23 11.28 3.73
CA SER A 243 9.56 11.15 4.33
C SER A 243 9.53 11.45 5.82
N SER A 244 8.83 12.51 6.25
CA SER A 244 8.73 12.85 7.68
C SER A 244 8.03 11.76 8.51
N VAL A 245 7.07 11.06 7.92
CA VAL A 245 6.33 9.98 8.58
C VAL A 245 7.17 8.69 8.60
N ALA A 246 7.87 8.38 7.51
CA ALA A 246 8.74 7.22 7.40
C ALA A 246 9.99 7.30 8.30
N GLU A 247 10.48 8.51 8.58
CA GLU A 247 11.67 8.75 9.42
C GLU A 247 11.36 8.79 10.92
N ALA A 248 10.11 8.97 11.31
CA ALA A 248 9.69 9.03 12.72
C ALA A 248 9.65 7.64 13.42
N GLN A 249 10.09 6.58 12.74
CA GLN A 249 10.01 5.17 13.15
C GLN A 249 11.26 4.64 13.87
#